data_AF-A0AAN8C2P6-F1
#
_entry.id   AF-A0AAN8C2P6-F1
#
_cell.length_a   1.000
_cell.length_b   1.000
_cell.length_c   1.000
_cell.angle_alpha   90.00
_cell.angle_beta   90.00
_cell.angle_gamma   90.00
#
_symmetry.space_group_name_H-M   'P 1'
#
loop_
_entity.id
_entity.type
_entity.pdbx_description
1 polymer ?
#
loop_
_entity_poly.entity_id
_entity_poly.type
_entity_poly.pdbx_seq_one_letter_code
_entity_poly.pdbx_strand_id
1 'polypeptide(L)'
;MLCSLILAVFLVWATSSAHATGRPCLCSALLPEGLQVNCSSLDLVELPTLPSDTTELHVQDNRLTSVSPGHIDRLVALKKVSLSGNPFHCDCRIQYLRIWLLRNRAVVLKEPICAGPDSVVQKATTELSDEYFSSCLY
;
A
#
# COMPACT_ATOMS: atom_id res chain seq x y z
N MET A 1 -32.94 59.57 -10.26
CA MET A 1 -34.01 58.98 -9.43
C MET A 1 -33.56 57.58 -9.03
N LEU A 2 -33.44 57.34 -7.72
CA LEU A 2 -32.99 56.08 -7.11
C LEU A 2 -33.98 54.92 -7.36
N CYS A 3 -33.46 53.69 -7.48
CA CYS A 3 -34.03 52.41 -7.00
C CYS A 3 -33.17 51.26 -7.59
N SER A 4 -32.66 50.23 -6.92
CA SER A 4 -32.52 49.82 -5.54
C SER A 4 -31.49 48.67 -5.54
N LEU A 5 -30.66 48.61 -4.50
CA LEU A 5 -29.74 47.51 -4.22
C LEU A 5 -30.53 46.23 -3.92
N ILE A 6 -30.26 45.13 -4.62
CA ILE A 6 -30.61 43.78 -4.16
C ILE A 6 -29.32 42.98 -4.03
N LEU A 7 -29.17 42.42 -2.83
CA LEU A 7 -28.01 41.69 -2.33
C LEU A 7 -27.70 40.41 -3.13
N ALA A 8 -26.42 40.04 -3.04
CA ALA A 8 -25.75 38.86 -3.56
C ALA A 8 -26.55 37.55 -3.65
N VAL A 9 -26.38 36.85 -4.77
CA VAL A 9 -26.50 35.39 -4.84
C VAL A 9 -25.20 34.84 -5.41
N PHE A 10 -24.29 34.44 -4.53
CA PHE A 10 -23.17 33.56 -4.88
C PHE A 10 -23.66 32.13 -4.76
N LEU A 11 -23.79 31.41 -5.88
CA LEU A 11 -23.59 29.96 -5.89
C LEU A 11 -22.71 29.59 -7.09
N VAL A 12 -21.43 29.43 -6.77
CA VAL A 12 -20.37 28.90 -7.61
C VAL A 12 -20.68 27.43 -7.89
N TRP A 13 -20.97 27.06 -9.13
CA TRP A 13 -20.78 25.68 -9.57
C TRP A 13 -19.57 25.62 -10.49
N ALA A 14 -18.39 25.78 -9.88
CA ALA A 14 -17.18 25.20 -10.44
C ALA A 14 -17.37 23.68 -10.39
N THR A 15 -17.47 23.03 -11.55
CA THR A 15 -17.45 21.57 -11.62
C THR A 15 -16.05 21.11 -11.22
N SER A 16 -15.85 20.91 -9.92
CA SER A 16 -14.62 20.31 -9.39
C SER A 16 -14.60 18.83 -9.78
N SER A 17 -14.02 18.52 -10.93
CA SER A 17 -13.60 17.16 -11.26
C SER A 17 -12.10 17.04 -10.97
N ALA A 18 -11.76 16.92 -9.70
CA ALA A 18 -10.47 16.39 -9.27
C ALA A 18 -10.71 15.49 -8.06
N HIS A 19 -11.22 14.30 -8.32
CA HIS A 19 -11.32 13.24 -7.31
C HIS A 19 -9.94 12.59 -7.18
N ALA A 20 -9.11 13.13 -6.30
CA ALA A 20 -7.92 12.47 -5.75
C ALA A 20 -7.52 13.16 -4.44
N THR A 21 -8.32 12.99 -3.39
CA THR A 21 -7.99 13.45 -2.03
C THR A 21 -7.01 12.48 -1.36
N GLY A 22 -5.84 12.31 -1.95
CA GLY A 22 -4.75 11.50 -1.41
C GLY A 22 -3.41 12.14 -1.73
N ARG A 23 -2.51 12.22 -0.73
CA ARG A 23 -1.14 12.68 -0.96
C ARG A 23 -0.44 11.65 -1.86
N PRO A 24 0.24 12.07 -2.94
CA PRO A 24 0.98 11.13 -3.78
C PRO A 24 2.21 10.60 -3.05
N CYS A 25 2.69 9.43 -3.46
CA CYS A 25 3.98 8.92 -3.02
C CYS A 25 5.11 9.85 -3.47
N LEU A 26 6.18 9.92 -2.68
CA LEU A 26 7.38 10.66 -3.00
C LEU A 26 8.36 9.77 -3.78
N CYS A 27 8.85 10.27 -4.90
CA CYS A 27 9.82 9.57 -5.74
C CYS A 27 11.16 10.29 -5.70
N SER A 28 12.23 9.56 -5.44
CA SER A 28 13.60 10.09 -5.35
C SER A 28 14.56 9.21 -6.13
N ALA A 29 15.39 9.81 -6.98
CA ALA A 29 16.44 9.08 -7.69
C ALA A 29 17.55 8.64 -6.72
N LEU A 30 18.00 7.40 -6.86
CA LEU A 30 19.16 6.85 -6.17
C LEU A 30 20.31 6.73 -7.16
N LEU A 31 21.46 7.32 -6.82
CA LEU A 31 22.68 7.22 -7.63
C LEU A 31 23.46 5.95 -7.24
N PRO A 32 24.08 5.22 -8.19
CA PRO A 32 24.20 5.51 -9.62
C PRO A 32 22.97 5.13 -10.47
N GLU A 33 22.17 4.14 -10.07
CA GLU A 33 20.89 3.78 -10.71
C GLU A 33 19.91 3.24 -9.66
N GLY A 34 18.68 3.79 -9.68
CA GLY A 34 17.57 3.30 -8.87
C GLY A 34 16.53 4.37 -8.57
N LEU A 35 15.33 3.92 -8.21
CA LEU A 35 14.22 4.77 -7.82
C LEU A 35 13.74 4.35 -6.43
N GLN A 36 13.79 5.29 -5.49
CA GLN A 36 13.11 5.15 -4.21
C GLN A 36 11.68 5.69 -4.35
N VAL A 37 10.71 4.85 -4.01
CA VAL A 37 9.29 5.22 -3.92
C VAL A 37 8.86 5.15 -2.47
N ASN A 38 8.51 6.30 -1.89
CA ASN A 38 8.09 6.44 -0.52
C ASN A 38 6.60 6.79 -0.43
N CYS A 39 5.81 5.81 -0.01
CA CYS A 39 4.39 5.88 0.24
C CYS A 39 4.04 5.67 1.73
N SER A 40 5.00 5.87 2.64
CA SER A 40 4.79 5.62 4.07
C SER A 40 3.84 6.62 4.73
N SER A 41 3.04 6.15 5.69
CA SER A 41 2.13 7.00 6.48
C SER A 41 1.16 7.84 5.65
N LEU A 42 0.60 7.25 4.58
CA LEU A 42 -0.37 7.88 3.68
C LEU A 42 -1.80 7.32 3.83
N ASP A 43 -2.05 6.55 4.89
CA ASP A 43 -3.32 5.86 5.16
C ASP A 43 -3.78 4.94 4.00
N LEU A 44 -2.83 4.38 3.24
CA LEU A 44 -3.14 3.53 2.10
C LEU A 44 -3.87 2.25 2.53
N VAL A 45 -5.00 1.97 1.87
CA VAL A 45 -5.76 0.71 2.00
C VAL A 45 -5.42 -0.28 0.88
N GLU A 46 -4.84 0.22 -0.21
CA GLU A 46 -4.29 -0.56 -1.32
C GLU A 46 -3.00 0.08 -1.82
N LEU A 47 -2.14 -0.70 -2.49
CA LEU A 47 -0.94 -0.16 -3.11
C LEU A 47 -1.31 0.58 -4.41
N PRO A 48 -0.77 1.78 -4.66
CA PRO A 48 -0.92 2.45 -5.95
C PRO A 48 -0.15 1.70 -7.04
N THR A 49 -0.34 2.11 -8.30
CA THR A 49 0.53 1.61 -9.38
C THR A 49 1.96 2.11 -9.16
N LEU A 50 2.91 1.18 -9.15
CA LEU A 50 4.32 1.46 -8.86
C LEU A 50 5.15 1.46 -10.17
N PRO A 51 6.13 2.37 -10.31
CA PRO A 51 7.08 2.33 -11.42
C PRO A 51 7.91 1.04 -11.44
N SER A 52 8.12 0.43 -12.61
CA SER A 52 8.81 -0.88 -12.73
C SER A 52 10.30 -0.82 -12.38
N ASP A 53 10.92 0.35 -12.44
CA ASP A 53 12.31 0.65 -12.08
C ASP A 53 12.51 0.94 -10.59
N THR A 54 11.46 0.77 -9.76
CA THR A 54 11.56 0.92 -8.30
C THR A 54 12.59 -0.04 -7.71
N THR A 55 13.59 0.50 -7.02
CA THR A 55 14.63 -0.27 -6.31
C THR A 55 14.41 -0.27 -4.80
N GLU A 56 13.79 0.77 -4.25
CA GLU A 56 13.46 0.85 -2.82
C GLU A 56 12.00 1.26 -2.66
N LEU A 57 11.19 0.43 -1.99
CA LEU A 57 9.77 0.67 -1.76
C LEU A 57 9.48 0.81 -0.27
N HIS A 58 9.01 1.99 0.15
CA HIS A 58 8.60 2.26 1.53
C HIS A 58 7.08 2.41 1.61
N VAL A 59 6.41 1.44 2.20
CA VAL A 59 4.94 1.40 2.35
C VAL A 59 4.53 1.13 3.80
N GLN A 60 5.44 1.34 4.75
CA GLN A 60 5.18 1.16 6.17
C GLN A 60 4.14 2.14 6.73
N ASP A 61 3.54 1.75 7.85
CA ASP A 61 2.63 2.58 8.65
C ASP A 61 1.40 3.06 7.84
N ASN A 62 0.84 2.16 7.04
CA ASN A 62 -0.40 2.36 6.28
C ASN A 62 -1.52 1.45 6.83
N ARG A 63 -2.63 1.32 6.11
CA ARG A 63 -3.81 0.52 6.49
C ARG A 63 -3.99 -0.70 5.60
N LEU A 64 -2.89 -1.22 5.03
CA LEU A 64 -2.94 -2.39 4.18
C LEU A 64 -3.29 -3.63 5.01
N THR A 65 -4.39 -4.30 4.66
CA THR A 65 -4.75 -5.59 5.26
C THR A 65 -4.22 -6.77 4.44
N SER A 66 -3.92 -6.54 3.17
CA SER A 66 -3.39 -7.52 2.21
C SER A 66 -2.72 -6.79 1.05
N VAL A 67 -2.05 -7.53 0.17
CA VAL A 67 -1.57 -7.00 -1.12
C VAL A 67 -2.20 -7.82 -2.23
N SER A 68 -2.75 -7.14 -3.24
CA SER A 68 -3.38 -7.78 -4.38
C SER A 68 -2.36 -8.60 -5.20
N PRO A 69 -2.74 -9.79 -5.70
CA PRO A 69 -1.84 -10.64 -6.48
C PRO A 69 -1.15 -9.91 -7.64
N GLY A 70 0.13 -10.16 -7.81
CA GLY A 70 0.94 -9.62 -8.91
C GLY A 70 1.39 -8.17 -8.78
N HIS A 71 0.97 -7.42 -7.74
CA HIS A 71 1.31 -6.00 -7.62
C HIS A 71 2.82 -5.73 -7.47
N ILE A 72 3.52 -6.57 -6.70
CA ILE A 72 4.95 -6.38 -6.41
C ILE A 72 5.81 -7.17 -7.41
N ASP A 73 5.24 -8.14 -8.12
CA ASP A 73 5.96 -9.06 -9.03
C ASP A 73 6.64 -8.33 -10.20
N ARG A 74 6.11 -7.17 -10.60
CA ARG A 74 6.64 -6.35 -11.70
C ARG A 74 7.91 -5.58 -11.32
N LEU A 75 8.21 -5.46 -10.02
CA LEU A 75 9.34 -4.69 -9.51
C LEU A 75 10.61 -5.54 -9.49
N VAL A 76 11.08 -5.96 -10.67
CA VAL A 76 12.22 -6.88 -10.81
C VAL A 76 13.55 -6.28 -10.32
N ALA A 77 13.64 -4.95 -10.23
CA ALA A 77 14.81 -4.23 -9.73
C ALA A 77 14.76 -3.97 -8.22
N LEU A 78 13.73 -4.44 -7.52
CA LEU A 78 13.51 -4.17 -6.10
C LEU A 78 14.63 -4.77 -5.24
N LYS A 79 15.26 -3.93 -4.42
CA LYS A 79 16.36 -4.28 -3.50
C LYS A 79 15.97 -4.14 -2.04
N LYS A 80 15.02 -3.26 -1.73
CA LYS A 80 14.50 -3.06 -0.38
C LYS A 80 12.99 -2.82 -0.40
N VAL A 81 12.28 -3.45 0.52
CA VAL A 81 10.88 -3.20 0.79
C VAL A 81 10.61 -3.10 2.28
N SER A 82 9.80 -2.11 2.66
CA SER A 82 9.34 -1.90 4.03
C SER A 82 7.81 -1.94 4.08
N LEU A 83 7.25 -2.95 4.75
CA LEU A 83 5.82 -3.22 4.87
C LEU A 83 5.31 -3.14 6.32
N SER A 84 6.19 -2.89 7.28
CA SER A 84 5.85 -2.92 8.72
C SER A 84 4.79 -1.88 9.10
N GLY A 85 4.11 -2.08 10.23
CA GLY A 85 3.12 -1.12 10.71
C GLY A 85 1.79 -1.12 9.93
N ASN A 86 1.61 -2.06 9.01
CA ASN A 86 0.34 -2.32 8.34
C ASN A 86 -0.48 -3.38 9.10
N PRO A 87 -1.81 -3.24 9.21
CA PRO A 87 -2.68 -4.17 9.91
C PRO A 87 -3.02 -5.39 9.04
N PHE A 88 -2.02 -6.19 8.65
CA PHE A 88 -2.23 -7.36 7.80
C PHE A 88 -3.21 -8.34 8.41
N HIS A 89 -4.29 -8.63 7.68
CA HIS A 89 -5.28 -9.61 8.06
C HIS A 89 -4.95 -10.92 7.36
N CYS A 90 -4.39 -11.85 8.12
CA CYS A 90 -3.82 -13.09 7.66
C CYS A 90 -4.89 -14.17 7.37
N ASP A 91 -5.88 -13.82 6.55
CA ASP A 91 -6.85 -14.75 5.98
C ASP A 91 -6.41 -15.21 4.57
N CYS A 92 -7.31 -15.85 3.81
CA CYS A 92 -7.00 -16.33 2.47
C CYS A 92 -6.46 -15.27 1.50
N ARG A 93 -6.74 -13.98 1.70
CA ARG A 93 -6.26 -12.88 0.86
C ARG A 93 -4.78 -12.54 1.09
N ILE A 94 -4.21 -12.94 2.23
CA ILE A 94 -2.78 -12.69 2.52
C ILE A 94 -1.84 -13.62 1.75
N GLN A 95 -2.37 -14.72 1.18
CA GLN A 95 -1.57 -15.80 0.62
C GLN A 95 -0.56 -15.31 -0.43
N TYR A 96 -0.96 -14.39 -1.31
CA TYR A 96 -0.04 -13.80 -2.28
C TYR A 96 1.16 -13.15 -1.57
N LEU A 97 0.89 -12.26 -0.61
CA LEU A 97 1.94 -11.56 0.11
C LEU A 97 2.84 -12.54 0.86
N ARG A 98 2.25 -13.55 1.54
CA ARG A 98 3.01 -14.61 2.21
C ARG A 98 3.98 -15.32 1.26
N ILE A 99 3.47 -15.78 0.12
CA ILE A 99 4.28 -16.52 -0.87
C ILE A 99 5.38 -15.62 -1.44
N TRP A 100 5.04 -14.35 -1.72
CA TRP A 100 6.01 -13.37 -2.20
C TRP A 100 7.12 -13.13 -1.16
N LEU A 101 6.78 -12.95 0.12
CA LEU A 101 7.75 -12.78 1.22
C LEU A 101 8.67 -13.99 1.37
N LEU A 102 8.13 -15.21 1.30
CA LEU A 102 8.91 -16.45 1.38
C LEU A 102 9.99 -16.52 0.30
N ARG A 103 9.71 -16.04 -0.91
CA ARG A 103 10.63 -16.03 -2.06
C ARG A 103 11.61 -14.87 -2.05
N ASN A 104 11.26 -13.75 -1.42
CA ASN A 104 11.96 -12.48 -1.52
C ASN A 104 12.56 -11.99 -0.18
N ARG A 105 12.83 -12.89 0.76
CA ARG A 105 13.31 -12.55 2.13
C ARG A 105 14.50 -11.59 2.15
N ALA A 106 15.42 -11.70 1.19
CA ALA A 106 16.63 -10.87 1.13
C ALA A 106 16.35 -9.37 0.90
N VAL A 107 15.21 -9.01 0.32
CA VAL A 107 14.84 -7.60 0.05
C VAL A 107 13.88 -7.03 1.09
N VAL A 108 13.35 -7.86 2.00
CA VAL A 108 12.39 -7.43 3.03
C VAL A 108 13.14 -6.91 4.24
N LEU A 109 12.94 -5.64 4.61
CA LEU A 109 13.64 -5.02 5.74
C LEU A 109 13.16 -5.53 7.11
N LYS A 110 11.85 -5.76 7.24
CA LYS A 110 11.22 -6.28 8.45
C LYS A 110 10.04 -7.14 8.08
N GLU A 111 9.98 -8.32 8.68
CA GLU A 111 8.92 -9.29 8.44
C GLU A 111 7.55 -8.72 8.85
N PRO A 112 6.54 -8.73 7.95
CA PRO A 112 5.19 -8.34 8.29
C PRO A 112 4.54 -9.30 9.29
N ILE A 113 3.90 -8.73 10.32
CA ILE A 113 3.17 -9.50 11.33
C ILE A 113 1.66 -9.40 11.09
N CYS A 114 0.95 -10.45 11.48
CA CYS A 114 -0.50 -10.48 11.42
C CYS A 114 -1.10 -9.61 12.53
N ALA A 115 -2.02 -8.72 12.14
CA ALA A 115 -2.88 -7.96 13.06
C ALA A 115 -4.22 -8.66 13.31
N GLY A 116 -4.56 -9.66 12.49
CA GLY A 116 -5.73 -10.52 12.69
C GLY A 116 -5.71 -11.70 11.71
N PRO A 117 -6.63 -12.66 11.83
CA PRO A 117 -7.58 -12.81 12.94
C PRO A 117 -6.90 -13.17 14.27
N ASP A 118 -7.63 -13.11 15.39
CA ASP A 118 -7.12 -13.30 16.77
C ASP A 118 -6.24 -14.56 16.95
N SER A 119 -6.55 -15.64 16.23
CA SER A 119 -5.82 -16.91 16.29
C SER A 119 -4.36 -16.83 15.80
N VAL A 120 -4.00 -15.77 15.07
CA VAL A 120 -2.67 -15.60 14.46
C VAL A 120 -2.05 -14.23 14.72
N VAL A 121 -2.64 -13.41 15.60
CA VAL A 121 -2.10 -12.09 15.96
C VAL A 121 -0.65 -12.20 16.44
N GLN A 122 0.18 -11.22 16.03
CA GLN A 122 1.62 -11.14 16.30
C GLN A 122 2.50 -12.23 15.66
N LYS A 123 1.93 -13.19 14.92
CA LYS A 123 2.74 -14.14 14.13
C LYS A 123 3.29 -13.47 12.89
N ALA A 124 4.48 -13.88 12.47
CA ALA A 124 5.00 -13.47 11.18
C ALA A 124 4.13 -14.06 10.05
N THR A 125 3.91 -13.28 8.99
CA THR A 125 3.09 -13.72 7.85
C THR A 125 3.67 -14.98 7.21
N THR A 126 5.01 -15.09 7.18
CA THR A 126 5.73 -16.28 6.68
C THR A 126 5.79 -17.47 7.64
N GLU A 127 5.39 -17.32 8.90
CA GLU A 127 5.37 -18.40 9.90
C GLU A 127 4.13 -19.30 9.76
N LEU A 128 3.04 -18.78 9.18
CA LEU A 128 1.82 -19.54 8.97
C LEU A 128 2.07 -20.72 8.03
N SER A 129 1.63 -21.91 8.42
CA SER A 129 1.81 -23.15 7.65
C SER A 129 0.90 -23.19 6.42
N ASP A 130 1.21 -24.03 5.44
CA ASP A 130 0.31 -24.24 4.30
C ASP A 130 -1.00 -24.91 4.74
N GLU A 131 -0.97 -25.71 5.81
CA GLU A 131 -2.16 -26.30 6.43
C GLU A 131 -3.16 -25.25 6.92
N TYR A 132 -2.67 -24.13 7.48
CA TYR A 132 -3.52 -23.00 7.89
C TYR A 132 -4.35 -22.45 6.72
N PHE A 133 -3.81 -22.51 5.49
CA PHE A 133 -4.46 -22.03 4.27
C PHE A 133 -5.15 -23.15 3.47
N SER A 134 -5.19 -24.38 3.96
CA SER A 134 -5.71 -25.54 3.22
C SER A 134 -7.18 -25.42 2.79
N SER A 135 -7.97 -24.61 3.48
CA SER A 135 -9.39 -24.36 3.19
C SER A 135 -9.62 -23.17 2.25
N CYS A 136 -8.56 -22.44 1.87
CA CYS A 136 -8.68 -21.32 0.97
C CYS A 136 -8.92 -21.80 -0.46
N LEU A 137 -9.87 -21.18 -1.15
CA LEU A 137 -10.09 -21.41 -2.58
C LEU A 137 -8.98 -20.72 -3.38
N TYR A 138 -8.47 -21.42 -4.39
CA TYR A 138 -7.46 -20.93 -5.33
C TYR A 138 -8.08 -20.18 -6.50
#